data_AF-A0A5B0LX84-F1
#
_entry.id   AF-A0A5B0LX84-F1
#
_cell.length_a   1.000
_cell.length_b   1.000
_cell.length_c   1.000
_cell.angle_alpha   90.00
_cell.angle_beta   90.00
_cell.angle_gamma   90.00
#
_symmetry.space_group_name_H-M   'P 1'
#
loop_
_entity.id
_entity.type
_entity.pdbx_description
1 polymer ?
#
loop_
_entity_poly.entity_id
_entity_poly.type
_entity_poly.pdbx_seq_one_letter_code
_entity_poly.pdbx_strand_id
1 'polypeptide(L)'
;MGANKKKRNFSGVDSSNQPNKKSTMTQSAADQAKEKLPHIMPRLSKMFFLFPDPHFKARKHKARIISPTLLSEYGYILRPNGIIYTITDVKDLNVWMVKHLSEHPLFKPIAVDELIQADPLEDQLIKAIYNLTEEGKKVARNKGDKFLAIFRRISQEEENALLLS
;
A
#
# COMPACT_ATOMS: atom_id res chain seq x y z
N MET A 1 -43.71 -9.73 91.55
CA MET A 1 -44.11 -8.37 91.12
C MET A 1 -43.47 -8.08 89.76
N GLY A 2 -44.30 -7.69 88.76
CA GLY A 2 -44.00 -7.03 87.46
C GLY A 2 -42.81 -7.53 86.63
N ALA A 3 -42.98 -8.18 85.45
CA ALA A 3 -43.17 -7.57 84.11
C ALA A 3 -42.07 -6.54 83.74
N ASN A 4 -41.42 -6.50 82.57
CA ASN A 4 -41.89 -6.79 81.22
C ASN A 4 -40.73 -6.77 80.18
N LYS A 5 -40.79 -7.73 79.24
CA LYS A 5 -40.33 -7.80 77.83
C LYS A 5 -39.40 -6.72 77.22
N LYS A 6 -38.34 -7.21 76.56
CA LYS A 6 -37.98 -6.93 75.13
C LYS A 6 -37.44 -8.26 74.53
N LYS A 7 -38.24 -9.08 73.82
CA LYS A 7 -38.49 -9.09 72.35
C LYS A 7 -37.25 -8.68 71.53
N ARG A 8 -36.71 -9.39 70.53
CA ARG A 8 -37.02 -10.63 69.76
C ARG A 8 -35.70 -10.96 69.00
N ASN A 9 -35.21 -12.20 69.05
CA ASN A 9 -35.26 -13.26 68.03
C ASN A 9 -34.48 -12.97 66.72
N PHE A 10 -33.39 -13.72 66.47
CA PHE A 10 -33.27 -14.91 65.57
C PHE A 10 -33.37 -14.49 64.09
N SER A 11 -32.57 -14.97 63.12
CA SER A 11 -31.81 -16.20 62.90
C SER A 11 -30.95 -15.92 61.65
N GLY A 12 -29.75 -16.47 61.51
CA GLY A 12 -29.60 -17.75 60.80
C GLY A 12 -28.61 -17.57 59.66
N VAL A 13 -27.51 -18.32 59.73
CA VAL A 13 -26.52 -18.47 58.66
C VAL A 13 -27.17 -19.28 57.54
N ASP A 14 -26.99 -18.88 56.28
CA ASP A 14 -27.04 -19.83 55.19
C ASP A 14 -26.01 -19.48 54.11
N SER A 15 -25.33 -20.53 53.67
CA SER A 15 -24.20 -20.53 52.75
C SER A 15 -24.67 -21.10 51.42
N SER A 16 -24.55 -20.33 50.33
CA SER A 16 -24.15 -20.83 48.99
C SER A 16 -24.36 -19.79 47.88
N ASN A 17 -23.49 -19.90 46.88
CA ASN A 17 -23.73 -19.68 45.45
C ASN A 17 -23.35 -18.34 44.78
N GLN A 18 -22.08 -18.32 44.35
CA GLN A 18 -21.52 -17.98 43.02
C GLN A 18 -21.91 -16.68 42.25
N PRO A 19 -20.93 -16.06 41.55
CA PRO A 19 -21.07 -14.76 40.91
C PRO A 19 -21.87 -14.79 39.59
N ASN A 20 -22.76 -13.81 39.46
CA ASN A 20 -23.67 -13.62 38.35
C ASN A 20 -22.92 -13.10 37.09
N LYS A 21 -22.76 -13.94 36.06
CA LYS A 21 -22.27 -13.55 34.73
C LYS A 21 -23.30 -12.67 34.03
N LYS A 22 -23.07 -11.35 33.97
CA LYS A 22 -23.69 -10.50 32.94
C LYS A 22 -22.86 -10.57 31.66
N SER A 23 -23.33 -11.40 30.74
CA SER A 23 -22.94 -11.41 29.33
C SER A 23 -23.31 -10.06 28.68
N THR A 24 -22.31 -9.24 28.37
CA THR A 24 -22.48 -8.08 27.49
C THR A 24 -21.79 -8.42 26.18
N MET A 25 -22.55 -8.32 25.10
CA MET A 25 -22.21 -8.76 23.75
C MET A 25 -20.80 -8.31 23.33
N THR A 26 -19.97 -9.29 23.02
CA THR A 26 -18.67 -9.09 22.40
C THR A 26 -18.84 -8.39 21.06
N GLN A 27 -18.07 -7.32 20.86
CA GLN A 27 -17.76 -6.74 19.56
C GLN A 27 -17.18 -7.87 18.67
N SER A 28 -18.03 -8.59 17.94
CA SER A 28 -17.65 -9.89 17.35
C SER A 28 -18.48 -10.17 16.11
N ALA A 29 -18.09 -9.52 15.01
CA ALA A 29 -18.30 -10.01 13.65
C ALA A 29 -17.38 -9.28 12.67
N ALA A 30 -17.26 -7.95 12.81
CA ALA A 30 -16.41 -7.12 11.94
C ALA A 30 -14.90 -7.32 12.21
N ASP A 31 -14.50 -7.52 13.47
CA ASP A 31 -13.09 -7.75 13.83
C ASP A 31 -12.64 -9.18 13.48
N GLN A 32 -13.55 -10.15 13.49
CA GLN A 32 -13.25 -11.55 13.17
C GLN A 32 -13.10 -11.83 11.68
N ALA A 33 -13.64 -10.97 10.81
CA ALA A 33 -13.47 -11.08 9.35
C ALA A 33 -12.11 -10.54 8.85
N LYS A 34 -11.32 -9.88 9.72
CA LYS A 34 -9.96 -9.44 9.38
C LYS A 34 -8.90 -10.52 9.59
N GLU A 35 -9.25 -11.64 10.21
CA GLU A 35 -8.29 -12.68 10.54
C GLU A 35 -8.35 -13.83 9.51
N LYS A 36 -7.27 -13.91 8.73
CA LYS A 36 -6.88 -14.94 7.75
C LYS A 36 -7.27 -14.68 6.29
N LEU A 37 -6.84 -13.53 5.77
CA LEU A 37 -6.37 -13.51 4.39
C LEU A 37 -5.04 -14.31 4.34
N PRO A 38 -4.91 -15.35 3.49
CA PRO A 38 -3.76 -16.24 3.52
C PRO A 38 -2.46 -15.51 3.16
N HIS A 39 -1.47 -15.62 4.05
CA HIS A 39 -0.04 -15.36 3.87
C HIS A 39 0.34 -14.14 2.99
N ILE A 40 0.45 -13.00 3.69
CA ILE A 40 1.42 -11.91 3.49
C ILE A 40 2.64 -12.30 2.63
N MET A 41 2.52 -12.17 1.31
CA MET A 41 3.71 -12.07 0.47
C MET A 41 4.48 -10.81 0.89
N PRO A 42 5.81 -10.85 1.03
CA PRO A 42 6.59 -9.65 1.28
C PRO A 42 6.29 -8.63 0.16
N ARG A 43 5.71 -7.49 0.54
CA ARG A 43 5.34 -6.44 -0.41
C ARG A 43 6.61 -5.72 -0.86
N LEU A 44 6.71 -5.48 -2.17
CA LEU A 44 7.89 -4.86 -2.77
C LEU A 44 8.04 -3.43 -2.25
N SER A 45 9.28 -2.98 -2.03
CA SER A 45 9.58 -1.58 -1.71
C SER A 45 9.77 -0.73 -2.95
N LYS A 46 10.28 -1.32 -4.03
CA LYS A 46 10.61 -0.65 -5.29
C LYS A 46 10.28 -1.56 -6.48
N MET A 47 9.83 -0.97 -7.58
CA MET A 47 9.61 -1.66 -8.87
C MET A 47 10.26 -0.84 -9.99
N PHE A 48 10.87 -1.54 -10.95
CA PHE A 48 11.64 -0.92 -12.03
C PHE A 48 11.11 -1.38 -13.39
N PHE A 49 10.68 -0.44 -14.21
CA PHE A 49 10.29 -0.68 -15.61
C PHE A 49 11.30 0.04 -16.51
N LEU A 50 12.37 -0.68 -16.84
CA LEU A 50 13.53 -0.13 -17.53
C LEU A 50 13.45 -0.48 -19.02
N PHE A 51 13.25 0.53 -19.86
CA PHE A 51 13.12 0.40 -21.31
C PHE A 51 12.08 -0.65 -21.76
N PRO A 52 10.84 -0.61 -21.23
CA PRO A 52 9.82 -1.58 -21.59
C PRO A 52 9.43 -1.46 -23.07
N ASP A 53 8.96 -2.57 -23.66
CA ASP A 53 8.54 -2.58 -25.07
C ASP A 53 7.39 -1.58 -25.29
N PRO A 54 7.55 -0.59 -26.20
CA PRO A 54 6.54 0.43 -26.48
C PRO A 54 5.29 -0.14 -27.16
N HIS A 55 5.39 -1.31 -27.79
CA HIS A 55 4.34 -1.93 -28.57
C HIS A 55 3.65 -0.94 -29.52
N PHE A 56 4.43 -0.34 -30.43
CA PHE A 56 4.03 0.79 -31.29
C PHE A 56 2.70 0.66 -32.05
N LYS A 57 2.23 -0.55 -32.34
CA LYS A 57 0.98 -0.76 -33.06
C LYS A 57 -0.20 -0.62 -32.10
N ALA A 58 -1.19 0.23 -32.40
CA ALA A 58 -2.36 0.48 -31.55
C ALA A 58 -3.03 -0.80 -31.02
N ARG A 59 -3.21 -1.81 -31.89
CA ARG A 59 -3.76 -3.13 -31.50
C ARG A 59 -2.97 -3.88 -30.43
N LYS A 60 -1.70 -3.52 -30.22
CA LYS A 60 -0.78 -4.08 -29.23
C LYS A 60 -0.64 -3.22 -27.97
N HIS A 61 -1.28 -2.06 -27.87
CA HIS A 61 -1.15 -1.19 -26.69
C HIS A 61 -1.63 -1.87 -25.40
N LYS A 62 -2.56 -2.83 -25.48
CA LYS A 62 -2.99 -3.64 -24.33
C LYS A 62 -1.88 -4.52 -23.73
N ALA A 63 -0.80 -4.77 -24.48
CA ALA A 63 0.35 -5.51 -23.99
C ALA A 63 1.37 -4.61 -23.26
N ARG A 64 1.18 -3.29 -23.24
CA ARG A 64 2.09 -2.38 -22.52
C ARG A 64 2.04 -2.69 -21.03
N ILE A 65 3.23 -2.76 -20.42
CA ILE A 65 3.37 -3.13 -19.01
C ILE A 65 2.73 -2.10 -18.06
N ILE A 66 2.63 -0.83 -18.48
CA ILE A 66 1.84 0.17 -17.78
C ILE A 66 0.47 0.29 -18.46
N SER A 67 -0.55 -0.23 -17.78
CA SER A 67 -1.95 -0.17 -18.18
C SER A 67 -2.86 -0.14 -16.93
N PRO A 68 -4.10 0.38 -17.02
CA PRO A 68 -5.00 0.48 -15.87
C PRO A 68 -5.17 -0.83 -15.08
N THR A 69 -5.29 -1.96 -15.79
CA THR A 69 -5.45 -3.28 -15.18
C THR A 69 -4.23 -3.68 -14.37
N LEU A 70 -3.04 -3.58 -14.96
CA LEU A 70 -1.79 -3.95 -14.29
C LEU A 70 -1.44 -3.01 -13.13
N LEU A 71 -1.81 -1.73 -13.21
CA LEU A 71 -1.57 -0.77 -12.13
C LEU A 71 -2.28 -1.16 -10.82
N SER A 72 -3.47 -1.77 -10.90
CA SER A 72 -4.15 -2.28 -9.71
C SER A 72 -3.38 -3.43 -9.05
N GLU A 73 -2.85 -4.34 -9.87
CA GLU A 73 -2.01 -5.45 -9.40
C GLU A 73 -0.69 -4.93 -8.80
N TYR A 74 -0.07 -3.92 -9.42
CA TYR A 74 1.13 -3.27 -8.89
C TYR A 74 0.84 -2.59 -7.56
N GLY A 75 -0.31 -1.93 -7.43
CA GLY A 75 -0.77 -1.34 -6.18
C GLY A 75 -0.99 -2.37 -5.08
N TYR A 76 -1.36 -3.60 -5.43
CA TYR A 76 -1.50 -4.70 -4.45
C TYR A 76 -0.13 -5.21 -3.96
N ILE A 77 0.79 -5.50 -4.88
CA ILE A 77 2.10 -6.10 -4.55
C ILE A 77 3.10 -5.11 -3.96
N LEU A 78 3.00 -3.83 -4.30
CA LEU A 78 3.89 -2.78 -3.81
C LEU A 78 3.40 -2.31 -2.43
N ARG A 79 4.31 -2.16 -1.47
CA ARG A 79 3.98 -1.69 -0.12
C ARG A 79 3.56 -0.21 -0.14
N PRO A 80 2.78 0.28 0.85
CA PRO A 80 2.53 1.71 1.00
C PRO A 80 3.84 2.50 1.04
N ASN A 81 3.88 3.65 0.36
CA ASN A 81 5.11 4.43 0.13
C ASN A 81 6.20 3.72 -0.70
N GLY A 82 5.92 2.57 -1.31
CA GLY A 82 6.82 1.96 -2.28
C GLY A 82 6.92 2.79 -3.56
N ILE A 83 7.99 2.61 -4.33
CA ILE A 83 8.33 3.48 -5.46
C ILE A 83 8.35 2.69 -6.78
N ILE A 84 7.75 3.25 -7.82
CA ILE A 84 7.87 2.80 -9.19
C ILE A 84 8.82 3.73 -9.94
N TYR A 85 9.84 3.16 -10.57
CA TYR A 85 10.73 3.85 -11.51
C TYR A 85 10.41 3.38 -12.92
N THR A 86 10.10 4.31 -13.81
CA THR A 86 9.96 4.02 -15.24
C THR A 86 10.98 4.83 -16.03
N ILE A 87 11.68 4.21 -16.96
CA ILE A 87 12.56 4.92 -17.90
C ILE A 87 12.41 4.34 -19.30
N THR A 88 12.38 5.19 -20.32
CA THR A 88 12.32 4.78 -21.72
C THR A 88 12.97 5.83 -22.62
N ASP A 89 13.42 5.43 -23.80
CA ASP A 89 13.87 6.29 -24.89
C ASP A 89 12.73 6.70 -25.85
N VAL A 90 11.50 6.21 -25.62
CA VAL A 90 10.33 6.50 -26.45
C VAL A 90 9.41 7.52 -25.76
N LYS A 91 9.40 8.75 -26.26
CA LYS A 91 8.59 9.85 -25.69
C LYS A 91 7.10 9.50 -25.56
N ASP A 92 6.50 8.92 -26.58
CA ASP A 92 5.07 8.55 -26.57
C ASP A 92 4.75 7.45 -25.54
N LEU A 93 5.70 6.54 -25.30
CA LEU A 93 5.57 5.54 -24.25
C LEU A 93 5.65 6.22 -22.88
N ASN A 94 6.59 7.15 -22.69
CA ASN A 94 6.68 7.92 -21.45
C ASN A 94 5.40 8.68 -21.14
N VAL A 95 4.85 9.40 -22.13
CA VAL A 95 3.56 10.11 -21.99
C VAL A 95 2.45 9.15 -21.60
N TRP A 96 2.40 7.97 -22.22
CA TRP A 96 1.44 6.92 -21.85
C TRP A 96 1.63 6.44 -20.41
N MET A 97 2.85 6.13 -19.99
CA MET A 97 3.13 5.63 -18.64
C MET A 97 2.76 6.68 -17.59
N VAL A 98 3.21 7.93 -17.77
CA VAL A 98 2.91 9.06 -16.88
C VAL A 98 1.41 9.29 -16.78
N LYS A 99 0.69 9.30 -17.90
CA LYS A 99 -0.77 9.48 -17.91
C LYS A 99 -1.46 8.45 -17.03
N HIS A 100 -1.25 7.16 -17.31
CA HIS A 100 -1.98 6.10 -16.62
C HIS A 100 -1.58 5.98 -15.14
N LEU A 101 -0.30 6.20 -14.81
CA LEU A 101 0.14 6.23 -13.41
C LEU A 101 -0.49 7.42 -12.66
N SER A 102 -0.57 8.60 -13.28
CA SER A 102 -1.15 9.80 -12.66
C SER A 102 -2.67 9.72 -12.50
N GLU A 103 -3.36 9.01 -13.41
CA GLU A 103 -4.81 8.81 -13.34
C GLU A 103 -5.22 7.73 -12.33
N HIS A 104 -4.29 6.87 -11.90
CA HIS A 104 -4.60 5.76 -11.01
C HIS A 104 -4.54 6.18 -9.53
N PRO A 105 -5.59 5.92 -8.71
CA PRO A 105 -5.72 6.50 -7.37
C PRO A 105 -4.64 6.05 -6.37
N LEU A 106 -4.00 4.89 -6.63
CA LEU A 106 -2.97 4.34 -5.76
C LEU A 106 -1.56 4.94 -5.97
N PHE A 107 -1.36 5.84 -6.94
CA PHE A 107 -0.04 6.37 -7.27
C PHE A 107 -0.02 7.89 -7.33
N LYS A 108 1.11 8.49 -6.95
CA LYS A 108 1.36 9.93 -7.03
C LYS A 108 2.75 10.17 -7.62
N PRO A 109 2.92 11.15 -8.53
CA PRO A 109 4.24 11.50 -9.02
C PRO A 109 5.09 12.07 -7.87
N ILE A 110 6.39 11.81 -7.91
CA ILE A 110 7.37 12.40 -6.99
C ILE A 110 8.48 13.07 -7.79
N ALA A 111 8.88 14.28 -7.39
CA ALA A 111 9.99 14.97 -8.01
C ALA A 111 11.31 14.28 -7.63
N VAL A 112 12.26 14.23 -8.56
CA VAL A 112 13.58 13.61 -8.32
C VAL A 112 14.30 14.28 -7.15
N ASP A 113 14.28 15.62 -7.09
CA ASP A 113 14.95 16.37 -6.03
C ASP A 113 14.34 16.10 -4.65
N GLU A 114 13.00 15.99 -4.57
CA GLU A 114 12.28 15.63 -3.34
C GLU A 114 12.68 14.22 -2.87
N LEU A 115 12.77 13.27 -3.80
CA LEU A 115 13.16 11.89 -3.49
C LEU A 115 14.60 11.82 -2.97
N ILE A 116 15.53 12.53 -3.60
CA ILE A 116 16.95 12.58 -3.20
C ILE A 116 17.11 13.28 -1.85
N GLN A 117 16.32 14.32 -1.57
CA GLN A 117 16.32 14.98 -0.26
C GLN A 117 15.84 14.04 0.85
N ALA A 118 14.83 13.20 0.57
CA ALA A 118 14.32 12.22 1.53
C ALA A 118 15.28 11.04 1.77
N ASP A 119 15.96 10.56 0.72
CA ASP A 119 16.97 9.51 0.80
C ASP A 119 18.12 9.79 -0.21
N PRO A 120 19.28 10.27 0.24
CA PRO A 120 20.41 10.56 -0.64
C PRO A 120 20.94 9.37 -1.45
N LEU A 121 20.63 8.13 -1.06
CA LEU A 121 21.01 6.94 -1.84
C LEU A 121 20.23 6.83 -3.15
N GLU A 122 19.10 7.51 -3.26
CA GLU A 122 18.27 7.55 -4.48
C GLU A 122 19.00 8.20 -5.65
N ASP A 123 19.91 9.15 -5.39
CA ASP A 123 20.77 9.73 -6.43
C ASP A 123 21.65 8.66 -7.11
N GLN A 124 22.25 7.77 -6.31
CA GLN A 124 23.06 6.67 -6.84
C GLN A 124 22.21 5.67 -7.63
N LEU A 125 21.01 5.35 -7.11
CA LEU A 125 20.08 4.43 -7.78
C LEU A 125 19.59 5.01 -9.11
N ILE A 126 19.24 6.29 -9.16
CA ILE A 126 18.81 6.96 -10.40
C ILE A 126 19.96 6.95 -11.42
N LYS A 127 21.19 7.29 -11.00
CA LYS A 127 22.38 7.19 -11.88
C LYS A 127 22.57 5.77 -12.41
N ALA A 128 22.32 4.75 -11.58
CA ALA A 128 22.38 3.35 -11.98
C ALA A 128 21.31 2.99 -13.02
N ILE A 129 20.06 3.40 -12.79
CA ILE A 129 18.92 3.21 -13.72
C ILE A 129 19.24 3.80 -15.10
N TYR A 130 19.84 4.99 -15.13
CA TYR A 130 20.17 5.66 -16.39
C TYR A 130 21.25 4.94 -17.20
N ASN A 131 22.27 4.39 -16.54
CA ASN A 131 23.55 4.13 -17.20
C ASN A 131 24.06 2.68 -17.10
N LEU A 132 23.52 1.85 -16.21
CA LEU A 132 24.05 0.50 -16.00
C LEU A 132 23.36 -0.59 -16.81
N THR A 133 22.15 -0.35 -17.31
CA THR A 133 21.47 -1.29 -18.22
C THR A 133 22.05 -1.24 -19.63
N GLU A 134 22.00 -2.36 -20.37
CA GLU A 134 22.52 -2.41 -21.75
C GLU A 134 21.73 -1.50 -22.69
N GLU A 135 20.41 -1.42 -22.52
CA GLU A 135 19.53 -0.49 -23.23
C GLU A 135 19.93 0.97 -22.91
N GLY A 136 20.15 1.30 -21.64
CA GLY A 136 20.57 2.64 -21.22
C GLY A 136 21.92 3.04 -21.82
N LYS A 137 22.89 2.13 -21.85
CA LYS A 137 24.19 2.34 -22.51
C LYS A 137 24.02 2.53 -24.02
N LYS A 138 23.17 1.73 -24.66
CA LYS A 138 22.87 1.82 -26.10
C LYS A 138 22.27 3.19 -26.46
N VAL A 139 21.30 3.67 -25.69
CA VAL A 139 20.66 4.98 -25.91
C VAL A 139 21.69 6.09 -25.78
N ALA A 140 22.57 6.04 -24.78
CA ALA A 140 23.64 7.02 -24.59
C ALA A 140 24.65 7.03 -25.77
N ARG A 141 25.08 5.86 -26.25
CA ARG A 141 25.94 5.75 -27.45
C ARG A 141 25.30 6.40 -28.68
N ASN A 142 23.98 6.25 -28.81
CA ASN A 142 23.21 6.80 -29.93
C ASN A 142 22.78 8.26 -29.71
N LYS A 143 23.19 8.90 -28.60
CA LYS A 143 22.77 10.26 -28.20
C LYS A 143 21.25 10.42 -28.16
N GLY A 144 20.52 9.36 -27.84
CA GLY A 144 19.07 9.39 -27.67
C GLY A 144 18.68 9.95 -26.31
N ASP A 145 17.50 10.54 -26.25
CA ASP A 145 16.91 11.02 -25.00
C ASP A 145 16.45 9.85 -24.12
N LYS A 146 16.44 10.07 -22.80
CA LYS A 146 15.89 9.14 -21.82
C LYS A 146 14.89 9.87 -20.95
N PHE A 147 13.66 9.37 -20.93
CA PHE A 147 12.55 9.93 -20.19
C PHE A 147 12.31 9.09 -18.93
N LEU A 148 12.71 9.63 -17.78
CA LEU A 148 12.46 9.06 -16.46
C LEU A 148 11.15 9.62 -15.89
N ALA A 149 10.37 8.77 -15.25
CA ALA A 149 9.30 9.18 -14.36
C ALA A 149 9.30 8.29 -13.10
N ILE A 150 9.02 8.90 -11.95
CA ILE A 150 9.01 8.22 -10.66
C ILE A 150 7.67 8.47 -9.98
N PHE A 151 7.08 7.40 -9.45
CA PHE A 151 5.79 7.45 -8.74
C PHE A 151 5.90 6.75 -7.39
N ARG A 152 5.34 7.38 -6.36
CA ARG A 152 5.15 6.79 -5.05
C ARG A 152 3.77 6.15 -4.98
N ARG A 153 3.66 4.94 -4.45
CA ARG A 153 2.40 4.37 -4.02
C ARG A 153 1.91 5.13 -2.79
N ILE A 154 0.64 5.49 -2.77
CA ILE A 154 0.02 6.17 -1.64
C ILE A 154 0.30 5.46 -0.30
N SER A 155 0.32 6.25 0.76
CA SER A 155 0.52 5.79 2.13
C SER A 155 -0.65 4.92 2.59
N GLN A 156 -0.49 4.23 3.72
CA GLN A 156 -1.56 3.40 4.25
C GLN A 156 -2.76 4.24 4.70
N GLU A 157 -2.49 5.44 5.22
CA GLU A 157 -3.50 6.42 5.63
C GLU A 157 -4.29 6.95 4.43
N GLU A 158 -3.59 7.30 3.36
CA GLU A 158 -4.19 7.74 2.08
C GLU A 158 -5.08 6.64 1.49
N GLU A 159 -4.62 5.37 1.51
CA GLU A 159 -5.39 4.23 1.02
C GLU A 159 -6.63 3.95 1.88
N ASN A 160 -6.50 4.01 3.20
CA ASN A 160 -7.65 3.85 4.10
C ASN A 160 -8.69 4.96 3.88
N ALA A 161 -8.26 6.19 3.62
CA ALA A 161 -9.16 7.30 3.30
C ALA A 161 -9.93 7.07 2.00
N LEU A 162 -9.29 6.51 0.96
CA LEU A 162 -9.95 6.15 -0.30
C LEU A 162 -10.99 5.03 -0.15
N LEU A 163 -10.80 4.10 0.78
CA LEU A 163 -11.77 3.03 1.03
C LEU A 163 -13.01 3.49 1.81
N LEU A 164 -12.93 4.66 2.45
CA LEU A 164 -14.00 5.24 3.26
C LEU A 164 -14.77 6.36 2.52
N SER A 165 -14.28 6.80 1.37
CA SER A 165 -14.91 7.81 0.50
C SER A 165 -15.83 7.16 -0.53
#